data_AF-A0A7W1RNS7-F1
#
_entry.id   AF-A0A7W1RNS7-F1
#
_cell.length_a   1.000
_cell.length_b   1.000
_cell.length_c   1.000
_cell.angle_alpha   90.00
_cell.angle_beta   90.00
_cell.angle_gamma   90.00
#
_symmetry.space_group_name_H-M   'P 1'
#
loop_
_entity.id
_entity.type
_entity.pdbx_description
1 polymer ?
#
loop_
_entity_poly.entity_id
_entity_poly.type
_entity_poly.pdbx_seq_one_letter_code
_entity_poly.pdbx_strand_id
1 'polypeptide(L)'
;MPATSYAAGFKFETPWTIRQTESHLVFGPLSRHLPFAYVYATLAGSVLVYLAATNSKDLLHTFFALIPIPFLLRLTRRQQAIFGRVITKWFFSTLAVMFAIMGIPLAASRHRPEGWPVFILGLVWFPLLSAFPSLTERQSYVTLARALFSIPVVIWFCKVATFT
;
A
#
# COMPACT_ATOMS: atom_id res chain seq x y z
N MET A 1 8.83 -9.49 -42.04
CA MET A 1 9.12 -9.65 -40.60
C MET A 1 10.29 -8.73 -40.24
N PRO A 2 10.11 -7.66 -39.46
CA PRO A 2 11.24 -6.92 -38.91
C PRO A 2 11.35 -7.10 -37.39
N ALA A 3 12.56 -7.49 -36.99
CA ALA A 3 13.26 -7.30 -35.73
C ALA A 3 12.41 -7.17 -34.45
N THR A 4 12.32 -8.28 -33.71
CA THR A 4 12.07 -8.27 -32.27
C THR A 4 13.21 -7.51 -31.59
N SER A 5 13.00 -6.22 -31.35
CA SER A 5 13.75 -5.49 -30.34
C SER A 5 13.34 -6.03 -28.97
N TYR A 6 14.00 -7.10 -28.52
CA TYR A 6 14.13 -7.38 -27.09
C TYR A 6 15.04 -6.30 -26.48
N ALA A 7 14.62 -5.03 -26.58
CA ALA A 7 15.15 -3.97 -25.74
C ALA A 7 14.88 -4.45 -24.33
N ALA A 8 15.94 -4.69 -23.55
CA ALA A 8 15.98 -5.24 -22.20
C ALA A 8 14.77 -4.79 -21.34
N GLY A 9 13.64 -5.45 -21.56
CA GLY A 9 12.34 -5.03 -21.08
C GLY A 9 12.29 -5.41 -19.63
N PHE A 10 12.14 -4.41 -18.77
CA PHE A 10 11.99 -4.58 -17.33
C PHE A 10 11.18 -5.86 -17.00
N LYS A 11 11.85 -6.86 -16.39
CA LYS A 11 11.32 -8.21 -16.04
C LYS A 11 10.12 -8.21 -15.08
N PHE A 12 9.48 -7.08 -14.82
CA PHE A 12 8.34 -6.94 -13.91
C PHE A 12 7.00 -7.33 -14.54
N GLU A 13 6.87 -7.32 -15.87
CA GLU A 13 5.63 -7.68 -16.55
C GLU A 13 5.58 -9.18 -16.86
N THR A 14 4.95 -9.92 -15.95
CA THR A 14 4.62 -11.34 -16.12
C THR A 14 3.10 -11.48 -16.28
N PRO A 15 2.59 -12.55 -16.94
CA PRO A 15 1.14 -12.77 -17.04
C PRO A 15 0.44 -12.75 -15.68
N TRP A 16 1.12 -13.24 -14.64
CA TRP A 16 0.65 -13.20 -13.27
C TRP A 16 0.57 -11.77 -12.71
N THR A 17 1.63 -10.97 -12.76
CA THR A 17 1.65 -9.60 -12.22
C THR A 17 0.67 -8.67 -12.93
N ILE A 18 0.50 -8.84 -14.24
CA ILE A 18 -0.50 -8.12 -15.03
C ILE A 18 -1.89 -8.46 -14.50
N ARG A 19 -2.23 -9.75 -14.41
CA ARG A 19 -3.54 -10.20 -13.90
C ARG A 19 -3.81 -9.69 -12.49
N GLN A 20 -2.80 -9.72 -11.60
CA GLN A 20 -2.96 -9.22 -10.24
C GLN A 20 -3.18 -7.71 -10.15
N THR A 21 -2.62 -6.95 -11.09
CA THR A 21 -2.71 -5.48 -11.09
C THR A 21 -4.03 -5.04 -11.69
N GLU A 22 -4.44 -5.66 -12.80
CA GLU A 22 -5.69 -5.33 -13.49
C GLU A 22 -6.95 -5.76 -12.72
N SER A 23 -6.87 -6.81 -11.88
CA SER A 23 -7.97 -7.24 -11.01
C SER A 23 -8.08 -6.44 -9.71
N HIS A 24 -7.13 -5.55 -9.43
CA HIS A 24 -7.10 -4.78 -8.20
C HIS A 24 -8.03 -3.56 -8.26
N LEU A 25 -8.77 -3.29 -7.18
CA LEU A 25 -9.74 -2.17 -7.11
C LEU A 25 -9.12 -0.80 -7.42
N VAL A 26 -7.97 -0.50 -6.83
CA VAL A 26 -7.27 0.79 -7.03
C VAL A 26 -6.33 0.76 -8.24
N PHE A 27 -5.43 -0.24 -8.32
CA PHE A 27 -4.40 -0.27 -9.36
C PHE A 27 -4.91 -0.66 -10.76
N GLY A 28 -6.06 -1.34 -10.88
CA GLY A 28 -6.63 -1.67 -12.18
C GLY A 28 -7.11 -0.45 -12.97
N PRO A 29 -7.90 0.46 -12.37
CA PRO A 29 -8.22 1.75 -12.99
C PRO A 29 -6.97 2.59 -13.28
N LEU A 30 -6.00 2.64 -12.36
CA LEU A 30 -4.74 3.38 -12.56
C LEU A 30 -3.95 2.84 -13.76
N SER A 31 -3.82 1.51 -13.89
CA SER A 31 -3.09 0.91 -15.01
C SER A 31 -3.70 1.23 -16.38
N ARG A 32 -4.99 1.59 -16.43
CA ARG A 32 -5.73 1.90 -17.66
C ARG A 32 -5.83 3.40 -17.95
N HIS A 33 -6.04 4.22 -16.93
CA HIS A 33 -6.47 5.61 -17.10
C HIS A 33 -5.45 6.65 -16.65
N LEU A 34 -4.68 6.39 -15.58
CA LEU A 34 -3.86 7.42 -14.93
C LEU A 34 -2.44 6.91 -14.62
N PRO A 35 -1.38 7.57 -15.13
CA PRO A 35 -0.01 7.24 -14.75
C PRO A 35 0.18 7.35 -13.23
N PHE A 36 0.59 6.25 -12.59
CA PHE A 36 0.81 6.22 -11.14
C PHE A 36 1.89 7.22 -10.70
N ALA A 37 2.82 7.60 -11.60
CA ALA A 37 3.79 8.67 -11.34
C ALA A 37 3.14 9.99 -10.90
N TYR A 38 1.98 10.36 -11.49
CA TYR A 38 1.28 11.59 -11.10
C TYR A 38 0.57 11.45 -9.75
N VAL A 39 0.00 10.28 -9.45
CA VAL A 39 -0.57 10.00 -8.14
C VAL A 39 0.52 10.08 -7.06
N TYR A 40 1.68 9.49 -7.33
CA TYR A 40 2.82 9.54 -6.42
C TYR A 40 3.36 10.97 -6.26
N ALA A 41 3.53 11.72 -7.35
CA ALA A 41 4.03 13.09 -7.31
C ALA A 41 3.09 14.03 -6.55
N THR A 42 1.77 13.89 -6.72
CA THR A 42 0.78 14.69 -6.00
C THR A 42 0.77 14.39 -4.50
N LEU A 43 0.89 13.12 -4.11
CA LEU A 43 1.00 12.72 -2.70
C LEU A 43 2.32 13.19 -2.07
N ALA A 44 3.46 12.95 -2.72
CA ALA A 44 4.76 13.39 -2.21
C ALA A 44 4.84 14.92 -2.13
N GLY A 45 4.28 15.62 -3.14
CA GLY A 45 4.20 17.07 -3.17
C GLY A 45 3.32 17.64 -2.06
N SER A 46 2.15 17.07 -1.79
CA SER A 46 1.27 17.54 -0.71
C SER A 46 1.91 17.37 0.67
N VAL A 47 2.59 16.25 0.91
CA VAL A 47 3.36 16.03 2.15
C VAL A 47 4.50 17.04 2.27
N LEU A 48 5.22 17.32 1.19
CA LEU A 48 6.30 18.30 1.19
C LEU A 48 5.79 19.72 1.51
N VAL A 49 4.66 20.11 0.92
CA VAL A 49 4.01 21.41 1.20
C VAL A 49 3.58 21.50 2.67
N TYR A 50 3.00 20.43 3.22
CA TYR A 50 2.63 20.38 4.63
C TYR A 50 3.85 20.50 5.56
N LEU A 51 4.93 19.79 5.27
CA LEU A 51 6.16 19.85 6.06
C LEU A 51 6.87 21.20 5.95
N ALA A 52 6.80 21.84 4.77
CA ALA A 52 7.28 23.21 4.57
C ALA A 52 6.48 24.21 5.41
N ALA A 53 5.15 24.10 5.39
CA ALA A 53 4.27 24.97 6.18
C ALA A 53 4.48 24.83 7.69
N THR A 54 4.92 23.65 8.16
CA THR A 54 5.15 23.36 9.58
C THR A 54 6.61 23.56 10.04
N ASN A 55 7.50 24.06 9.17
CA ASN A 55 8.94 24.20 9.44
C ASN A 55 9.58 22.93 10.01
N SER A 56 9.16 21.76 9.49
CA SER A 56 9.69 20.49 9.97
C SER A 56 11.13 20.26 9.51
N LYS A 57 11.97 19.72 10.39
CA LYS A 57 13.34 19.28 10.07
C LYS A 57 13.38 18.13 9.06
N ASP A 58 12.25 17.46 8.83
CA ASP A 58 12.14 16.30 7.93
C ASP A 58 11.92 16.67 6.46
N LEU A 59 11.94 17.96 6.13
CA LEU A 59 11.80 18.48 4.77
C LEU A 59 12.79 17.82 3.79
N LEU A 60 14.06 17.69 4.20
CA LEU A 60 15.12 17.17 3.35
C LEU A 60 14.96 15.66 3.08
N HIS A 61 14.53 14.88 4.07
CA HIS A 61 14.20 13.47 3.90
C HIS A 61 12.99 13.28 2.98
N THR A 62 11.99 14.15 3.11
CA THR A 62 10.79 14.10 2.28
C THR A 62 11.07 14.55 0.84
N PHE A 63 11.98 15.50 0.64
CA PHE A 63 12.42 15.89 -0.71
C PHE A 63 13.02 14.70 -1.47
N PHE A 64 13.76 13.82 -0.78
CA PHE A 64 14.27 12.59 -1.40
C PHE A 64 13.17 11.60 -1.82
N ALA A 65 11.95 11.71 -1.30
CA ALA A 65 10.81 10.96 -1.80
C ALA A 65 10.40 11.39 -3.23
N LEU A 66 10.92 12.50 -3.77
CA LEU A 66 10.68 12.88 -5.17
C LEU A 66 11.65 12.20 -6.15
N ILE A 67 12.78 11.65 -5.67
CA ILE A 67 13.79 10.98 -6.52
C ILE A 67 13.22 9.88 -7.43
N PRO A 68 12.25 9.05 -6.99
CA PRO A 68 11.69 8.01 -7.86
C PRO A 68 10.89 8.56 -9.06
N ILE A 69 10.45 9.82 -9.05
CA ILE A 69 9.53 10.36 -10.08
C ILE A 69 10.13 10.31 -11.49
N PRO A 70 11.35 10.83 -11.76
CA PRO A 70 11.95 10.73 -13.10
C PRO A 70 12.11 9.30 -13.58
N PHE A 71 12.35 8.34 -12.68
CA PHE A 71 12.41 6.92 -13.01
C PHE A 71 11.03 6.36 -13.38
N LEU A 72 9.99 6.68 -12.59
CA LEU A 72 8.62 6.26 -12.86
C LEU A 72 8.10 6.77 -14.20
N LEU A 73 8.45 8.01 -14.57
CA LEU A 73 8.03 8.61 -15.84
C LEU A 73 8.64 7.90 -17.07
N ARG A 74 9.71 7.13 -16.91
CA ARG A 74 10.29 6.30 -17.99
C ARG A 74 9.57 4.96 -18.18
N LEU A 75 8.72 4.56 -17.24
CA LEU A 75 7.98 3.30 -17.28
C LEU A 75 6.61 3.48 -17.96
N THR A 76 6.08 2.41 -18.56
CA THR A 76 4.71 2.43 -19.10
C THR A 76 3.68 2.58 -17.97
N ARG A 77 2.49 3.08 -18.27
CA ARG A 77 1.40 3.22 -17.27
C ARG A 77 1.14 1.92 -16.49
N ARG A 78 1.16 0.78 -17.19
CA ARG A 78 0.98 -0.54 -16.59
C ARG A 78 2.13 -0.90 -15.66
N GLN A 79 3.37 -0.71 -16.09
CA GLN A 79 4.57 -0.93 -15.26
C GLN A 79 4.56 -0.06 -14.00
N GLN A 80 4.18 1.23 -14.12
CA GLN A 80 4.03 2.12 -12.98
C GLN A 80 2.98 1.61 -11.99
N ALA A 81 1.83 1.10 -12.48
CA ALA A 81 0.79 0.54 -11.62
C ALA A 81 1.23 -0.77 -10.94
N ILE A 82 1.97 -1.64 -11.63
CA ILE A 82 2.58 -2.85 -11.04
C ILE A 82 3.54 -2.45 -9.92
N PHE A 83 4.43 -1.49 -10.19
CA PHE A 83 5.40 -1.00 -9.21
C PHE A 83 4.72 -0.39 -7.99
N GLY A 84 3.74 0.50 -8.23
CA GLY A 84 2.93 1.11 -7.17
C GLY A 84 2.21 0.08 -6.32
N ARG A 85 1.63 -0.95 -6.95
CA ARG A 85 0.98 -2.06 -6.26
C ARG A 85 1.97 -2.83 -5.38
N VAL A 86 3.15 -3.18 -5.91
CA VAL A 86 4.16 -3.94 -5.17
C VAL A 86 4.62 -3.17 -3.94
N ILE A 87 4.96 -1.87 -4.09
CA ILE A 87 5.36 -1.01 -2.97
C ILE A 87 4.24 -0.93 -1.93
N THR A 88 3.02 -0.63 -2.38
CA THR A 88 1.86 -0.47 -1.50
C THR A 88 1.58 -1.75 -0.73
N LYS A 89 1.64 -2.91 -1.41
CA LYS A 89 1.48 -4.21 -0.78
C LYS A 89 2.60 -4.48 0.24
N TRP A 90 3.86 -4.20 -0.10
CA TRP A 90 4.97 -4.33 0.83
C TRP A 90 4.78 -3.47 2.08
N PHE A 91 4.50 -2.18 1.89
CA PHE A 91 4.30 -1.23 2.98
C PHE A 91 3.15 -1.66 3.92
N PHE A 92 1.97 -1.96 3.37
CA PHE A 92 0.84 -2.41 4.20
C PHE A 92 1.08 -3.78 4.83
N SER A 93 1.83 -4.67 4.19
CA SER A 93 2.21 -5.96 4.78
C SER A 93 3.13 -5.77 5.99
N THR A 94 4.14 -4.91 5.86
CA THR A 94 5.04 -4.57 6.97
C THR A 94 4.27 -3.92 8.11
N LEU A 95 3.40 -2.95 7.80
CA LEU A 95 2.57 -2.28 8.80
C LEU A 95 1.64 -3.28 9.52
N ALA A 96 1.01 -4.19 8.78
CA ALA A 96 0.14 -5.21 9.34
C ALA A 96 0.91 -6.17 10.28
N VAL A 97 2.13 -6.57 9.90
CA VAL A 97 3.01 -7.37 10.75
C VAL A 97 3.40 -6.59 12.00
N MET A 98 3.77 -5.31 11.88
CA MET A 98 4.09 -4.47 13.03
C MET A 98 2.90 -4.34 13.98
N PHE A 99 1.68 -4.13 13.47
CA PHE A 99 0.46 -4.08 14.29
C PHE A 99 0.16 -5.42 14.97
N ALA A 100 0.35 -6.54 14.27
CA ALA A 100 0.17 -7.87 14.85
C ALA A 100 1.22 -8.17 15.94
N ILE A 101 2.47 -7.77 15.75
CA ILE A 101 3.54 -8.01 16.73
C ILE A 101 3.41 -7.08 17.94
N MET A 102 3.17 -5.78 17.71
CA MET A 102 3.13 -4.76 18.75
C MET A 102 1.79 -4.72 19.49
N GLY A 103 0.70 -5.19 18.87
CA GLY A 103 -0.62 -5.22 19.49
C GLY A 103 -0.70 -6.16 20.70
N ILE A 104 -0.01 -7.30 20.67
CA ILE A 104 0.03 -8.27 21.78
C ILE A 104 0.67 -7.69 23.06
N PRO A 105 1.91 -7.17 23.05
CA PRO A 105 2.52 -6.59 24.25
C PRO A 105 1.78 -5.34 24.71
N LEU A 106 1.20 -4.55 23.78
CA LEU A 106 0.36 -3.41 24.13
C LEU A 106 -0.87 -3.88 24.90
N ALA A 107 -1.59 -4.88 24.38
CA ALA A 107 -2.78 -5.47 25.01
C ALA A 107 -2.49 -6.15 26.36
N ALA A 108 -1.30 -6.73 26.50
CA ALA A 108 -0.85 -7.36 27.75
C ALA A 108 -0.50 -6.33 28.83
N SER A 109 -0.24 -5.08 28.47
CA SER A 109 -0.01 -4.02 29.44
C SER A 109 -1.35 -3.55 30.04
N ARG A 110 -1.44 -3.58 31.38
CA ARG A 110 -2.70 -3.38 32.13
C ARG A 110 -3.44 -2.06 31.88
N HIS A 111 -2.79 -1.09 31.24
CA HIS A 111 -3.33 0.25 31.00
C HIS A 111 -3.50 0.59 29.52
N ARG A 112 -3.33 -0.39 28.61
CA ARG A 112 -3.41 -0.14 27.17
C ARG A 112 -4.36 -1.12 26.45
N PRO A 113 -5.66 -1.12 26.79
CA PRO A 113 -6.66 -1.99 26.15
C PRO A 113 -6.76 -1.81 24.63
N GLU A 114 -6.25 -0.70 24.08
CA GLU A 114 -6.20 -0.43 22.63
C GLU A 114 -5.31 -1.39 21.84
N GLY A 115 -4.44 -2.15 22.52
CA GLY A 115 -3.59 -3.17 21.88
C GLY A 115 -4.37 -4.28 21.18
N TRP A 116 -5.54 -4.66 21.68
CA TRP A 116 -6.38 -5.70 21.06
C TRP A 116 -6.93 -5.29 19.69
N PRO A 117 -7.57 -4.10 19.54
CA PRO A 117 -7.94 -3.58 18.24
C PRO A 117 -6.75 -3.47 17.27
N VAL A 118 -5.59 -3.00 17.73
CA VAL A 118 -4.37 -2.88 16.90
C VAL A 118 -3.92 -4.25 16.41
N PHE A 119 -3.88 -5.24 17.29
CA PHE A 119 -3.54 -6.62 16.94
C PHE A 119 -4.47 -7.19 15.86
N ILE A 120 -5.78 -7.07 16.08
CA ILE A 120 -6.80 -7.59 15.15
C ILE A 120 -6.74 -6.86 13.81
N LEU A 121 -6.49 -5.55 13.79
CA LEU A 121 -6.30 -4.81 12.56
C LEU A 121 -5.07 -5.31 11.78
N GLY A 122 -3.99 -5.64 12.48
CA GLY A 122 -2.81 -6.30 11.90
C GLY A 122 -3.14 -7.65 11.26
N LEU A 123 -3.96 -8.47 11.92
CA LEU A 123 -4.39 -9.77 11.38
C LEU A 123 -5.29 -9.63 10.14
N VAL A 124 -6.25 -8.69 10.14
CA VAL A 124 -7.15 -8.44 9.00
C VAL A 124 -6.34 -8.08 7.74
N TRP A 125 -5.31 -7.25 7.91
CA TRP A 125 -4.47 -6.79 6.79
C TRP A 125 -3.30 -7.72 6.45
N PHE A 126 -3.09 -8.79 7.22
CA PHE A 126 -1.96 -9.69 7.06
C PHE A 126 -1.88 -10.28 5.63
N PRO A 127 -0.70 -10.33 4.99
CA PRO A 127 -0.58 -10.66 3.56
C PRO A 127 -0.90 -12.11 3.16
N LEU A 128 -1.12 -13.03 4.10
CA LEU A 128 -1.29 -14.48 3.89
C LEU A 128 -2.26 -14.84 2.75
N LEU A 129 -3.45 -14.24 2.73
CA LEU A 129 -4.48 -14.56 1.72
C LEU A 129 -4.11 -14.10 0.30
N SER A 130 -3.17 -13.17 0.17
CA SER A 130 -2.77 -12.60 -1.12
C SER A 130 -1.62 -13.33 -1.80
N ALA A 131 -1.12 -14.41 -1.17
CA ALA A 131 -0.07 -15.28 -1.73
C ALA A 131 -0.66 -16.44 -2.55
N PHE A 132 -1.94 -16.76 -2.37
CA PHE A 132 -2.58 -17.87 -3.07
C PHE A 132 -2.98 -17.48 -4.51
N PRO A 133 -2.49 -18.18 -5.54
CA PRO A 133 -2.82 -17.89 -6.94
C PRO A 133 -4.33 -17.95 -7.21
N SER A 134 -5.05 -18.88 -6.59
CA SER A 134 -6.50 -19.08 -6.72
C SER A 134 -7.33 -17.87 -6.27
N LEU A 135 -6.80 -17.02 -5.39
CA LEU A 135 -7.46 -15.82 -4.89
C LEU A 135 -7.11 -14.57 -5.70
N THR A 136 -6.26 -14.68 -6.73
CA THR A 136 -5.81 -13.55 -7.55
C THR A 136 -6.97 -12.89 -8.32
N GLU A 137 -7.93 -13.70 -8.78
CA GLU A 137 -9.10 -13.23 -9.52
C GLU A 137 -10.13 -12.56 -8.62
N ARG A 138 -10.05 -12.82 -7.30
CA ARG A 138 -10.94 -12.26 -6.28
C ARG A 138 -10.25 -11.23 -5.38
N GLN A 139 -9.08 -10.72 -5.80
CA GLN A 139 -8.31 -9.72 -5.03
C GLN A 139 -9.15 -8.49 -4.68
N SER A 140 -10.02 -8.04 -5.58
CA SER A 140 -10.95 -6.94 -5.33
C SER A 140 -11.88 -7.22 -4.14
N TYR A 141 -12.52 -8.38 -4.12
CA TYR A 141 -13.39 -8.82 -3.02
C TYR A 141 -12.62 -8.99 -1.71
N VAL A 142 -11.39 -9.51 -1.75
CA VAL A 142 -10.54 -9.63 -0.55
C VAL A 142 -10.22 -8.26 0.03
N THR A 143 -9.85 -7.29 -0.81
CA THR A 143 -9.59 -5.91 -0.36
C THR A 143 -10.84 -5.25 0.19
N LEU A 144 -12.01 -5.46 -0.44
CA LEU A 144 -13.29 -4.95 0.06
C LEU A 144 -13.64 -5.56 1.43
N ALA A 145 -13.52 -6.88 1.57
CA ALA A 145 -13.78 -7.58 2.82
C ALA A 145 -12.87 -7.05 3.94
N ARG A 146 -11.57 -6.85 3.66
CA ARG A 146 -10.63 -6.25 4.63
C ARG A 146 -11.04 -4.85 5.06
N ALA A 147 -11.44 -4.00 4.10
CA ALA A 147 -11.93 -2.66 4.42
C ALA A 147 -13.18 -2.72 5.31
N LEU A 148 -14.14 -3.58 4.96
CA LEU A 148 -15.38 -3.77 5.74
C LEU A 148 -15.11 -4.29 7.15
N PHE A 149 -14.23 -5.28 7.32
CA PHE A 149 -13.84 -5.80 8.64
C PHE A 149 -13.00 -4.81 9.44
N SER A 150 -12.31 -3.87 8.79
CA SER A 150 -11.52 -2.84 9.48
C SER A 150 -12.40 -1.79 10.15
N ILE A 151 -13.57 -1.45 9.58
CA ILE A 151 -14.49 -0.43 10.12
C ILE A 151 -14.88 -0.71 11.58
N PRO A 152 -15.45 -1.87 11.94
CA PRO A 152 -15.83 -2.15 13.33
C PRO A 152 -14.61 -2.19 14.27
N VAL A 153 -13.45 -2.65 13.79
CA VAL A 153 -12.20 -2.68 14.57
C VAL A 153 -11.70 -1.27 14.88
N VAL A 154 -11.75 -0.36 13.90
CA VAL A 154 -11.40 1.05 14.08
C VAL A 154 -12.37 1.74 15.04
N ILE A 155 -13.68 1.49 14.92
CA ILE A 155 -14.67 2.03 15.88
C ILE A 155 -14.37 1.54 17.30
N TRP A 156 -14.03 0.26 17.45
CA TRP A 156 -13.65 -0.29 18.75
C TRP A 156 -12.37 0.34 19.30
N PHE A 157 -11.33 0.51 18.46
CA PHE A 157 -10.11 1.23 18.83
C PHE A 157 -10.43 2.64 19.33
N CYS A 158 -11.20 3.42 18.57
CA CYS A 158 -11.56 4.78 18.95
C CYS A 158 -12.28 4.82 20.29
N LYS A 159 -13.24 3.92 20.53
CA LYS A 159 -13.95 3.83 21.81
C LYS A 159 -12.99 3.56 22.95
N VAL A 160 -12.16 2.52 22.83
CA VAL A 160 -11.23 2.11 23.89
C VAL A 160 -10.19 3.19 24.17
N ALA A 161 -9.65 3.84 23.14
CA ALA A 161 -8.66 4.91 23.28
C ALA A 161 -9.21 6.19 23.91
N THR A 162 -10.52 6.46 23.81
CA THR A 162 -11.15 7.60 24.52
C THR A 162 -11.42 7.36 26.00
N PHE A 163 -11.39 6.11 26.48
CA PHE A 163 -11.66 5.75 27.88
C PHE A 163 -10.38 5.48 28.69
N THR A 164 -9.21 5.73 28.12
CA THR A 164 -7.87 5.66 28.74
C THR A 164 -7.26 7.05 28.86
#